data_AF-A0A951KN86-F1
#
_entry.id   AF-A0A951KN86-F1
#
_cell.length_a   1.000
_cell.length_b   1.000
_cell.length_c   1.000
_cell.angle_alpha   90.00
_cell.angle_beta   90.00
_cell.angle_gamma   90.00
#
_symmetry.space_group_name_H-M   'P 1'
#
loop_
_entity.id
_entity.type
_entity.pdbx_description
1 polymer ?
#
loop_
_entity_poly.entity_id
_entity_poly.type
_entity_poly.pdbx_seq_one_letter_code
_entity_poly.pdbx_strand_id
1 'polypeptide(L)'
;MTGGAAGDGWHGGQHSPRARIVLNPRAGNAEDVGGVQAAMQAWQELGWQVELTPTEYAGHAVNLAREAAEQHYDLVVAAGGDGTVNEVVNGIAHTRTALAVLPVGTGNVWVRELKLPLRPLDAATSLGAGHIVNLDLGMAGERYFLLMAGVGFDAAVTRAVDPAAKRKLGLLAYIVQALLTAREVHGTRARINIDGRLIKGRVLMVVIGNSKLYGGFLQITHHANLTDGL
;
A
#
# COMPACT_ATOMS: atom_id res chain seq x y z
N MET A 1 -26.42 17.46 -5.32
CA MET A 1 -26.51 17.63 -3.86
C MET A 1 -26.97 16.31 -3.27
N THR A 2 -26.02 15.52 -2.78
CA THR A 2 -26.27 14.34 -1.94
C THR A 2 -25.12 14.33 -0.95
N GLY A 3 -25.45 14.57 0.31
CA GLY A 3 -24.50 14.82 1.39
C GLY A 3 -23.56 13.65 1.61
N GLY A 4 -22.26 13.91 1.55
CA GLY A 4 -21.27 13.04 2.16
C GLY A 4 -21.42 13.14 3.66
N ALA A 5 -21.74 12.02 4.31
CA ALA A 5 -21.68 11.91 5.76
C ALA A 5 -20.26 12.27 6.21
N ALA A 6 -20.15 13.24 7.11
CA ALA A 6 -18.91 13.54 7.80
C ALA A 6 -18.50 12.25 8.54
N GLY A 7 -17.34 11.71 8.21
CA GLY A 7 -16.80 10.54 8.91
C GLY A 7 -16.57 10.87 10.37
N ASP A 8 -17.17 10.08 11.26
CA ASP A 8 -16.97 10.18 12.70
C ASP A 8 -15.46 10.02 12.98
N GLY A 9 -14.84 11.07 13.53
CA GLY A 9 -13.45 10.99 13.97
C GLY A 9 -13.29 9.94 15.07
N TRP A 10 -12.08 9.43 15.24
CA TRP A 10 -11.70 8.41 16.25
C TRP A 10 -12.05 8.77 17.71
N HIS A 11 -12.49 10.00 17.98
CA HIS A 11 -12.73 10.56 19.31
C HIS A 11 -14.20 10.49 19.78
N GLY A 12 -15.06 9.72 19.11
CA GLY A 12 -16.49 9.61 19.45
C GLY A 12 -16.90 8.51 20.45
N GLY A 13 -15.98 7.63 20.86
CA GLY A 13 -16.30 6.43 21.66
C GLY A 13 -15.78 6.44 23.10
N GLN A 14 -16.44 5.70 24.00
CA GLN A 14 -16.07 5.51 25.42
C GLN A 14 -14.82 4.61 25.64
N HIS A 15 -14.08 4.25 24.59
CA HIS A 15 -12.94 3.33 24.65
C HIS A 15 -11.71 3.93 23.95
N SER A 16 -10.52 3.75 24.55
CA SER A 16 -9.25 4.17 23.97
C SER A 16 -8.96 3.39 22.68
N PRO A 17 -8.83 4.06 21.52
CA PRO A 17 -8.62 3.37 20.25
C PRO A 17 -7.32 2.55 20.25
N ARG A 18 -7.36 1.35 19.67
CA ARG A 18 -6.25 0.39 19.63
C ARG A 18 -5.60 0.34 18.26
N ALA A 19 -4.29 0.55 18.21
CA ALA A 19 -3.49 0.46 16.99
C ALA A 19 -2.35 -0.56 17.10
N ARG A 20 -2.15 -1.35 16.05
CA ARG A 20 -0.93 -2.17 15.90
C ARG A 20 -0.09 -1.64 14.76
N ILE A 21 1.12 -1.18 15.07
CA ILE A 21 2.15 -0.83 14.11
C ILE A 21 2.89 -2.10 13.71
N VAL A 22 2.72 -2.51 12.46
CA VAL A 22 3.47 -3.61 11.84
C VAL A 22 4.70 -3.04 11.16
N LEU A 23 5.86 -3.19 11.80
CA LEU A 23 7.13 -2.65 11.32
C LEU A 23 7.88 -3.66 10.47
N ASN A 24 8.25 -3.29 9.24
CA ASN A 24 9.22 -4.05 8.47
C ASN A 24 10.65 -3.53 8.72
N PRO A 25 11.47 -4.23 9.52
CA PRO A 25 12.83 -3.77 9.85
C PRO A 25 13.80 -3.87 8.65
N ARG A 26 13.38 -4.49 7.55
CA ARG A 26 14.15 -4.59 6.30
C ARG A 26 13.69 -3.59 5.24
N ALA A 27 12.79 -2.66 5.59
CA ALA A 27 12.34 -1.60 4.70
C ALA A 27 13.49 -0.64 4.32
N GLY A 28 13.31 0.08 3.22
CA GLY A 28 14.37 0.88 2.58
C GLY A 28 15.02 1.93 3.47
N ASN A 29 14.24 2.57 4.34
CA ASN A 29 14.68 3.57 5.30
C ASN A 29 14.52 3.04 6.74
N ALA A 30 14.86 1.77 7.00
CA ALA A 30 14.77 1.19 8.34
C ALA A 30 15.65 1.89 9.40
N GLU A 31 16.51 2.82 9.01
CA GLU A 31 17.20 3.73 9.94
C GLU A 31 16.24 4.75 10.59
N ASP A 32 15.07 5.01 9.99
CA ASP A 32 14.03 5.89 10.55
C ASP A 32 13.06 5.17 11.51
N VAL A 33 13.55 4.13 12.20
CA VAL A 33 12.85 3.53 13.34
C VAL A 33 12.55 4.59 14.40
N GLY A 34 13.42 5.59 14.56
CA GLY A 34 13.19 6.73 15.43
C GLY A 34 11.91 7.51 15.08
N GLY A 35 11.64 7.75 13.79
CA GLY A 35 10.41 8.38 13.34
C GLY A 35 9.17 7.54 13.62
N VAL A 36 9.26 6.21 13.49
CA VAL A 36 8.16 5.28 13.84
C VAL A 36 7.90 5.28 15.35
N GLN A 37 8.95 5.28 16.17
CA GLN A 37 8.83 5.38 17.63
C GLN A 37 8.23 6.72 18.07
N ALA A 38 8.66 7.83 17.44
CA ALA A 38 8.08 9.14 17.71
C ALA A 38 6.59 9.19 17.30
N ALA A 39 6.22 8.59 16.16
CA ALA A 39 4.82 8.46 15.75
C ALA A 39 3.99 7.65 16.76
N MET A 40 4.52 6.52 17.25
CA MET A 40 3.89 5.72 18.29
C MET A 40 3.66 6.53 19.57
N GLN A 41 4.68 7.25 20.04
CA GLN A 41 4.60 8.10 21.24
C GLN A 41 3.56 9.21 21.06
N ALA A 42 3.55 9.89 19.92
CA ALA A 42 2.59 10.96 19.63
C ALA A 42 1.13 10.45 19.67
N TRP A 43 0.84 9.25 19.15
CA TRP A 43 -0.50 8.67 19.27
C TRP A 43 -0.84 8.18 20.68
N GLN A 44 0.13 7.66 21.42
CA GLN A 44 -0.06 7.30 22.83
C GLN A 44 -0.40 8.53 23.69
N GLU A 45 0.25 9.68 23.43
CA GLU A 45 -0.07 10.97 24.07
C GLU A 45 -1.49 11.46 23.74
N LEU A 46 -2.03 11.06 22.58
CA LEU A 46 -3.43 11.30 22.18
C LEU A 46 -4.41 10.25 22.74
N GLY A 47 -3.96 9.36 23.63
CA GLY A 47 -4.79 8.37 24.32
C GLY A 47 -5.01 7.06 23.57
N TRP A 48 -4.27 6.80 22.51
CA TRP A 48 -4.30 5.51 21.80
C TRP A 48 -3.52 4.43 22.55
N GLN A 49 -4.04 3.21 22.52
CA GLN A 49 -3.29 2.01 22.90
C GLN A 49 -2.53 1.51 21.67
N VAL A 50 -1.24 1.85 21.59
CA VAL A 50 -0.41 1.52 20.43
C VAL A 50 0.60 0.42 20.77
N GLU A 51 0.57 -0.66 19.99
CA GLU A 51 1.55 -1.75 20.02
C GLU A 51 2.45 -1.67 18.77
N LEU A 52 3.75 -1.91 18.92
CA LEU A 52 4.69 -2.02 17.79
C LEU A 52 5.22 -3.44 17.68
N THR A 53 4.96 -4.08 16.55
CA THR A 53 5.31 -5.48 16.30
C THR A 53 6.16 -5.58 15.01
N PRO A 54 7.46 -5.92 15.11
CA PRO A 54 8.29 -6.12 13.93
C PRO A 54 7.95 -7.41 13.16
N THR A 55 8.05 -7.37 11.83
CA THR A 55 7.96 -8.57 10.99
C THR A 55 9.26 -9.37 11.02
N GLU A 56 9.18 -10.70 10.94
CA GLU A 56 10.36 -11.58 11.02
C GLU A 56 10.75 -12.18 9.66
N TYR A 57 9.75 -12.42 8.81
CA TYR A 57 9.90 -13.03 7.48
C TYR A 57 8.90 -12.42 6.48
N ALA A 58 9.12 -12.68 5.19
CA ALA A 58 8.25 -12.19 4.13
C ALA A 58 6.84 -12.80 4.25
N GLY A 59 5.79 -11.99 4.17
CA GLY A 59 4.42 -12.41 4.43
C GLY A 59 4.00 -12.35 5.90
N HIS A 60 4.91 -12.09 6.85
CA HIS A 60 4.54 -12.04 8.28
C HIS A 60 3.54 -10.91 8.57
N ALA A 61 3.60 -9.79 7.84
CA ALA A 61 2.67 -8.69 8.07
C ALA A 61 1.21 -9.06 7.78
N VAL A 62 0.96 -10.02 6.87
CA VAL A 62 -0.39 -10.57 6.63
C VAL A 62 -0.94 -11.20 7.90
N ASN A 63 -0.12 -12.01 8.58
CA ASN A 63 -0.53 -12.73 9.79
C ASN A 63 -0.76 -11.77 10.96
N LEU A 64 0.17 -10.84 11.18
CA LEU A 64 0.05 -9.83 12.24
C LEU A 64 -1.18 -8.93 12.07
N ALA A 65 -1.48 -8.57 10.82
CA ALA A 65 -2.64 -7.76 10.47
C ALA A 65 -3.95 -8.54 10.65
N ARG A 66 -4.00 -9.81 10.22
CA ARG A 66 -5.15 -10.69 10.44
C ARG A 66 -5.43 -10.88 11.93
N GLU A 67 -4.39 -11.17 12.71
CA GLU A 67 -4.50 -11.34 14.16
C GLU A 67 -5.03 -10.06 14.83
N ALA A 68 -4.56 -8.88 14.42
CA ALA A 68 -5.06 -7.61 14.92
C ALA A 68 -6.56 -7.41 14.58
N ALA A 69 -6.98 -7.79 13.38
CA ALA A 69 -8.40 -7.72 13.00
C ALA A 69 -9.27 -8.69 13.80
N GLU A 70 -8.80 -9.91 14.05
CA GLU A 70 -9.46 -10.91 14.90
C GLU A 70 -9.55 -10.44 16.37
N GLN A 71 -8.55 -9.69 16.84
CA GLN A 71 -8.51 -9.08 18.16
C GLN A 71 -9.22 -7.71 18.22
N HIS A 72 -9.96 -7.34 17.17
CA HIS A 72 -10.74 -6.12 17.06
C HIS A 72 -9.93 -4.84 17.30
N TYR A 73 -8.71 -4.78 16.76
CA TYR A 73 -7.98 -3.51 16.68
C TYR A 73 -8.73 -2.55 15.76
N ASP A 74 -8.75 -1.28 16.15
CA ASP A 74 -9.33 -0.18 15.39
C ASP A 74 -8.49 0.11 14.14
N LEU A 75 -7.15 0.03 14.28
CA LEU A 75 -6.20 0.42 13.25
C LEU A 75 -5.01 -0.56 13.17
N VAL A 76 -4.62 -0.93 11.95
CA VAL A 76 -3.32 -1.54 11.67
C VAL A 76 -2.50 -0.57 10.83
N VAL A 77 -1.28 -0.30 11.28
CA VAL A 77 -0.40 0.72 10.74
C VAL A 77 0.78 0.02 10.08
N ALA A 78 0.82 0.02 8.74
CA ALA A 78 1.93 -0.52 7.99
C ALA A 78 3.12 0.45 8.04
N ALA A 79 4.11 0.17 8.89
CA ALA A 79 5.40 0.85 8.87
C ALA A 79 6.34 0.10 7.93
N GLY A 80 6.25 0.44 6.64
CA GLY A 80 7.01 -0.22 5.58
C GLY A 80 7.01 0.55 4.26
N GLY A 81 7.33 -0.17 3.18
CA GLY A 81 7.04 0.27 1.82
C GLY A 81 5.76 -0.37 1.27
N ASP A 82 5.49 -0.17 -0.02
CA ASP A 82 4.24 -0.63 -0.67
C ASP A 82 4.00 -2.14 -0.53
N GLY A 83 5.06 -2.95 -0.42
CA GLY A 83 4.96 -4.39 -0.14
C GLY A 83 4.39 -4.70 1.24
N THR A 84 4.86 -4.00 2.28
CA THR A 84 4.33 -4.14 3.65
C THR A 84 2.89 -3.67 3.71
N VAL A 85 2.57 -2.56 3.04
CA VAL A 85 1.19 -2.05 2.93
C VAL A 85 0.30 -3.12 2.28
N ASN A 86 0.75 -3.73 1.19
CA ASN A 86 0.00 -4.79 0.52
C ASN A 86 -0.19 -6.05 1.40
N GLU A 87 0.83 -6.45 2.16
CA GLU A 87 0.70 -7.57 3.10
C GLU A 87 -0.35 -7.27 4.18
N VAL A 88 -0.31 -6.07 4.79
CA VAL A 88 -1.30 -5.66 5.79
C VAL A 88 -2.72 -5.68 5.21
N VAL A 89 -2.92 -5.11 4.02
CA VAL A 89 -4.23 -5.11 3.33
C VAL A 89 -4.78 -6.52 3.16
N ASN A 90 -3.94 -7.47 2.76
CA ASN A 90 -4.37 -8.86 2.60
C ASN A 90 -4.69 -9.55 3.95
N GLY A 91 -4.24 -9.00 5.07
CA GLY A 91 -4.61 -9.47 6.42
C GLY A 91 -5.94 -8.89 6.92
N ILE A 92 -6.30 -7.66 6.51
CA ILE A 92 -7.49 -6.94 7.02
C ILE A 92 -8.60 -6.70 6.00
N ALA A 93 -8.45 -7.14 4.74
CA ALA A 93 -9.46 -6.98 3.71
C ALA A 93 -10.82 -7.52 4.19
N HIS A 94 -11.89 -6.75 3.95
CA HIS A 94 -13.26 -7.05 4.39
C HIS A 94 -13.48 -7.15 5.91
N THR A 95 -12.56 -6.59 6.71
CA THR A 95 -12.74 -6.42 8.16
C THR A 95 -13.10 -4.97 8.50
N ARG A 96 -13.39 -4.68 9.77
CA ARG A 96 -13.61 -3.30 10.25
C ARG A 96 -12.33 -2.57 10.64
N THR A 97 -11.20 -3.28 10.70
CA THR A 97 -9.92 -2.71 11.08
C THR A 97 -9.39 -1.83 9.95
N ALA A 98 -9.10 -0.57 10.26
CA ALA A 98 -8.62 0.38 9.27
C ALA A 98 -7.12 0.20 8.97
N LEU A 99 -6.69 0.70 7.82
CA LEU A 99 -5.28 0.78 7.43
C LEU A 99 -4.74 2.20 7.62
N ALA A 100 -3.57 2.31 8.23
CA ALA A 100 -2.71 3.49 8.18
C ALA A 100 -1.32 3.11 7.66
N VAL A 101 -0.53 4.08 7.21
CA VAL A 101 0.81 3.83 6.66
C VAL A 101 1.83 4.84 7.18
N LEU A 102 2.96 4.32 7.69
CA LEU A 102 4.13 5.12 8.02
C LEU A 102 5.22 4.87 6.95
N PRO A 103 5.65 5.92 6.23
CA PRO A 103 6.58 5.81 5.10
C PRO A 103 8.01 5.48 5.56
N VAL A 104 8.35 4.20 5.64
CA VAL A 104 9.75 3.74 5.85
C VAL A 104 10.29 2.94 4.65
N GLY A 105 9.51 2.81 3.58
CA GLY A 105 9.94 2.21 2.32
C GLY A 105 10.67 3.17 1.38
N THR A 106 11.20 2.64 0.29
CA THR A 106 11.90 3.43 -0.75
C THR A 106 10.93 4.11 -1.73
N GLY A 107 9.86 3.42 -2.14
CA GLY A 107 8.91 3.92 -3.13
C GLY A 107 7.80 4.78 -2.51
N ASN A 108 7.11 4.20 -1.52
CA ASN A 108 5.99 4.81 -0.79
C ASN A 108 4.92 5.36 -1.75
N VAL A 109 4.62 4.60 -2.81
CA VAL A 109 3.65 4.99 -3.84
C VAL A 109 2.29 5.24 -3.21
N TRP A 110 1.85 4.40 -2.27
CA TRP A 110 0.58 4.61 -1.56
C TRP A 110 0.53 5.92 -0.78
N VAL A 111 1.61 6.24 -0.05
CA VAL A 111 1.72 7.50 0.71
C VAL A 111 1.68 8.71 -0.23
N ARG A 112 2.33 8.61 -1.40
CA ARG A 112 2.30 9.64 -2.45
C ARG A 112 0.92 9.78 -3.08
N GLU A 113 0.22 8.68 -3.32
CA GLU A 113 -1.15 8.65 -3.86
C GLU A 113 -2.10 9.41 -2.92
N LEU A 114 -2.00 9.15 -1.61
CA LEU A 114 -2.77 9.83 -0.58
C LEU A 114 -2.26 11.24 -0.26
N LYS A 115 -1.15 11.68 -0.88
CA LYS A 115 -0.49 12.98 -0.63
C LYS A 115 -0.11 13.20 0.83
N LEU A 116 0.22 12.11 1.53
CA LEU A 116 0.69 12.16 2.91
C LEU A 116 2.16 12.59 2.96
N PRO A 117 2.62 13.20 4.06
CA PRO A 117 4.03 13.48 4.29
C PRO A 117 4.88 12.20 4.20
N LEU A 118 6.12 12.34 3.72
CA LEU A 118 7.06 11.20 3.56
C LEU A 118 7.90 10.92 4.82
N ARG A 119 7.76 11.72 5.88
CA ARG A 119 8.37 11.48 7.18
C ARG A 119 7.37 10.76 8.09
N PRO A 120 7.75 9.68 8.80
CA PRO A 120 6.84 8.91 9.65
C PRO A 120 6.06 9.74 10.66
N LEU A 121 6.71 10.62 11.42
CA LEU A 121 6.04 11.46 12.42
C LEU A 121 5.03 12.44 11.80
N ASP A 122 5.39 13.06 10.67
CA ASP A 122 4.52 14.02 9.98
C ASP A 122 3.30 13.29 9.37
N ALA A 123 3.51 12.08 8.85
CA ALA A 123 2.44 11.21 8.36
C ALA A 123 1.50 10.80 9.50
N ALA A 124 2.05 10.40 10.66
CA ALA A 124 1.27 10.03 11.84
C ALA A 124 0.42 11.20 12.38
N THR A 125 1.00 12.40 12.42
CA THR A 125 0.29 13.63 12.77
C THR A 125 -0.87 13.89 11.82
N SER A 126 -0.65 13.76 10.51
CA SER A 126 -1.69 13.95 9.49
C SER A 126 -2.81 12.91 9.60
N LEU A 127 -2.45 11.66 9.89
CA LEU A 127 -3.39 10.55 10.07
C LEU A 127 -4.23 10.70 11.33
N GLY A 128 -3.67 11.24 12.43
CA GLY A 128 -4.40 11.49 13.67
C GLY A 128 -5.54 12.50 13.51
N ALA A 129 -5.41 13.45 12.58
CA ALA A 129 -6.45 14.39 12.20
C ALA A 129 -7.31 13.91 11.01
N GLY A 130 -7.05 12.71 10.49
CA GLY A 130 -7.69 12.16 9.30
C GLY A 130 -9.10 11.61 9.56
N HIS A 131 -9.72 11.15 8.48
CA HIS A 131 -11.00 10.44 8.51
C HIS A 131 -10.85 9.05 7.87
N ILE A 132 -11.70 8.12 8.29
CA ILE A 132 -11.74 6.77 7.72
C ILE A 132 -12.56 6.82 6.43
N VAL A 133 -12.06 6.17 5.39
CA VAL A 133 -12.76 5.98 4.12
C VAL A 133 -12.74 4.50 3.74
N ASN A 134 -13.84 4.02 3.18
CA ASN A 134 -13.88 2.71 2.53
C ASN A 134 -13.19 2.84 1.17
N LEU A 135 -12.33 1.87 0.85
CA LEU A 135 -11.57 1.85 -0.39
C LEU A 135 -11.86 0.55 -1.15
N ASP A 136 -11.87 0.67 -2.48
CA ASP A 136 -11.91 -0.46 -3.38
C ASP A 136 -10.56 -1.18 -3.38
N LEU A 137 -10.63 -2.51 -3.50
CA LEU A 137 -9.48 -3.38 -3.61
C LEU A 137 -9.56 -4.13 -4.92
N GLY A 138 -8.51 -4.03 -5.72
CA GLY A 138 -8.34 -4.94 -6.86
C GLY A 138 -7.98 -6.33 -6.36
N MET A 139 -8.43 -7.37 -7.06
CA MET A 139 -8.10 -8.76 -6.73
C MET A 139 -7.51 -9.48 -7.94
N ALA A 140 -6.37 -10.13 -7.74
CA ALA A 140 -5.70 -10.96 -8.75
C ALA A 140 -5.51 -12.38 -8.21
N GLY A 141 -6.27 -13.33 -8.75
CA GLY A 141 -6.39 -14.65 -8.13
C GLY A 141 -7.04 -14.53 -6.77
N GLU A 142 -6.34 -14.92 -5.71
CA GLU A 142 -6.79 -14.84 -4.31
C GLU A 142 -6.15 -13.66 -3.54
N ARG A 143 -5.36 -12.82 -4.21
CA ARG A 143 -4.58 -11.75 -3.57
C ARG A 143 -5.13 -10.38 -3.92
N TYR A 144 -5.32 -9.54 -2.90
CA TYR A 144 -5.73 -8.15 -3.06
C TYR A 144 -4.55 -7.23 -3.37
N PHE A 145 -4.81 -6.15 -4.11
CA PHE A 145 -3.89 -5.06 -4.38
C PHE A 145 -4.57 -3.68 -4.22
N LEU A 146 -3.83 -2.72 -3.67
CA LEU A 146 -4.27 -1.32 -3.53
C LEU A 146 -3.90 -0.45 -4.73
N LEU A 147 -2.74 -0.73 -5.33
CA LEU A 147 -2.13 0.15 -6.33
C LEU A 147 -2.46 -0.36 -7.73
N MET A 148 -1.85 -1.48 -8.11
CA MET A 148 -1.94 -2.03 -9.46
C MET A 148 -1.50 -3.47 -9.54
N ALA A 149 -2.00 -4.15 -10.56
CA ALA A 149 -1.54 -5.43 -11.05
C ALA A 149 -1.08 -5.28 -12.51
N GLY A 150 0.05 -5.90 -12.83
CA GLY A 150 0.60 -5.87 -14.19
C GLY A 150 0.87 -7.26 -14.74
N VAL A 151 0.74 -7.39 -16.06
CA VAL A 151 0.99 -8.62 -16.83
C VAL A 151 1.91 -8.29 -18.01
N GLY A 152 2.79 -9.22 -18.37
CA GLY A 152 3.71 -9.06 -19.49
C GLY A 152 4.97 -8.31 -19.08
N PHE A 153 5.35 -7.30 -19.87
CA PHE A 153 6.58 -6.53 -19.67
C PHE A 153 6.73 -5.99 -18.23
N ASP A 154 5.67 -5.43 -17.66
CA ASP A 154 5.65 -4.92 -16.28
C ASP A 154 6.08 -5.98 -15.23
N ALA A 155 5.46 -7.15 -15.31
CA ALA A 155 5.73 -8.26 -14.41
C ALA A 155 7.15 -8.81 -14.59
N ALA A 156 7.66 -8.81 -15.82
CA ALA A 156 9.03 -9.23 -16.13
C ALA A 156 10.07 -8.28 -15.51
N VAL A 157 9.88 -6.97 -15.65
CA VAL A 157 10.74 -5.96 -15.03
C VAL A 157 10.73 -6.11 -13.51
N THR A 158 9.55 -6.18 -12.90
CA THR A 158 9.41 -6.30 -11.45
C THR A 158 10.10 -7.56 -10.90
N ARG A 159 10.10 -8.66 -11.65
CA ARG A 159 10.79 -9.91 -11.28
C ARG A 159 12.31 -9.82 -11.44
N ALA A 160 12.79 -9.07 -12.43
CA ALA A 160 14.21 -8.94 -12.74
C ALA A 160 14.95 -7.93 -11.83
N VAL A 161 14.22 -7.06 -11.14
CA VAL A 161 14.82 -6.08 -10.21
C VAL A 161 15.44 -6.79 -9.02
N ASP A 162 16.77 -6.68 -8.93
CA ASP A 162 17.55 -7.15 -7.79
C ASP A 162 17.13 -6.45 -6.47
N PRO A 163 16.89 -7.18 -5.37
CA PRO A 163 16.47 -6.61 -4.09
C PRO A 163 17.47 -5.61 -3.48
N ALA A 164 18.78 -5.78 -3.69
CA ALA A 164 19.78 -4.85 -3.17
C ALA A 164 19.80 -3.56 -4.00
N ALA A 165 19.74 -3.67 -5.33
CA ALA A 165 19.59 -2.54 -6.24
C ALA A 165 18.29 -1.76 -5.96
N LYS A 166 17.17 -2.46 -5.75
CA LYS A 166 15.89 -1.86 -5.35
C LYS A 166 16.02 -1.00 -4.10
N ARG A 167 16.71 -1.50 -3.08
CA ARG A 167 16.88 -0.80 -1.81
C ARG A 167 17.75 0.44 -1.95
N LYS A 168 18.86 0.33 -2.69
CA LYS A 168 19.85 1.39 -2.85
C LYS A 168 19.46 2.46 -3.86
N LEU A 169 18.89 2.05 -4.98
CA LEU A 169 18.61 2.92 -6.13
C LEU A 169 17.12 3.23 -6.30
N GLY A 170 16.24 2.56 -5.53
CA GLY A 170 14.81 2.81 -5.55
C GLY A 170 14.23 2.72 -6.95
N LEU A 171 13.55 3.77 -7.36
CA LEU A 171 12.91 3.87 -8.67
C LEU A 171 13.90 3.75 -9.86
N LEU A 172 15.15 4.19 -9.70
CA LEU A 172 16.15 4.09 -10.77
C LEU A 172 16.48 2.63 -11.11
N ALA A 173 16.44 1.72 -10.13
CA ALA A 173 16.61 0.28 -10.38
C ALA A 173 15.53 -0.25 -11.33
N TYR A 174 14.27 0.20 -11.13
CA TYR A 174 13.16 -0.18 -11.99
C TYR A 174 13.32 0.38 -13.41
N ILE A 175 13.77 1.64 -13.56
CA ILE A 175 13.99 2.26 -14.87
C ILE A 175 15.10 1.54 -15.64
N VAL A 176 16.24 1.26 -15.00
CA VAL A 176 17.37 0.55 -15.63
C VAL A 176 16.93 -0.86 -16.04
N GLN A 177 16.25 -1.58 -15.15
CA GLN A 177 15.75 -2.92 -15.48
C GLN A 177 14.72 -2.88 -16.60
N ALA A 178 13.82 -1.90 -16.63
CA ALA A 178 12.89 -1.71 -17.74
C ALA A 178 13.64 -1.59 -19.08
N LEU A 179 14.69 -0.76 -19.16
CA LEU A 179 15.48 -0.61 -20.38
C LEU A 179 16.16 -1.92 -20.82
N LEU A 180 16.68 -2.70 -19.86
CA LEU A 180 17.32 -3.98 -20.14
C LEU A 180 16.31 -5.02 -20.62
N THR A 181 15.19 -5.19 -19.90
CA THR A 181 14.14 -6.14 -20.25
C THR A 181 13.46 -5.75 -21.57
N ALA A 182 13.39 -4.46 -21.92
CA ALA A 182 12.71 -3.99 -23.13
C ALA A 182 13.33 -4.55 -24.42
N ARG A 183 14.62 -4.92 -24.39
CA ARG A 183 15.32 -5.51 -25.53
C ARG A 183 14.93 -6.96 -25.80
N GLU A 184 14.35 -7.65 -24.82
CA GLU A 184 14.07 -9.09 -24.87
C GLU A 184 12.57 -9.40 -24.97
N VAL A 185 11.70 -8.44 -24.62
CA VAL A 185 10.26 -8.68 -24.57
C VAL A 185 9.61 -8.57 -25.95
N HIS A 186 8.94 -9.65 -26.31
CA HIS A 186 8.07 -9.73 -27.47
C HIS A 186 6.61 -9.67 -27.02
N GLY A 187 5.74 -9.04 -27.82
CA GLY A 187 4.31 -8.94 -27.51
C GLY A 187 3.67 -10.33 -27.33
N THR A 188 3.01 -10.53 -26.19
CA THR A 188 2.33 -11.78 -25.86
C THR A 188 0.91 -11.76 -26.38
N ARG A 189 0.43 -12.87 -26.95
CA ARG A 189 -0.98 -13.00 -27.33
C ARG A 189 -1.83 -13.04 -26.06
N ALA A 190 -2.74 -12.08 -25.93
CA ALA A 190 -3.65 -11.99 -24.81
C ALA A 190 -5.10 -12.03 -25.27
N ARG A 191 -5.96 -12.53 -24.37
CA ARG A 191 -7.41 -12.44 -24.43
C ARG A 191 -7.82 -11.74 -23.15
N ILE A 192 -8.32 -10.51 -23.28
CA ILE A 192 -8.68 -9.65 -22.15
C ILE A 192 -10.19 -9.46 -22.23
N ASN A 193 -10.90 -9.83 -21.16
CA ASN A 193 -12.33 -9.62 -21.07
C ASN A 193 -12.59 -8.51 -20.04
N ILE A 194 -13.22 -7.42 -20.48
CA ILE A 194 -13.58 -6.27 -19.65
C ILE A 194 -15.08 -6.09 -19.79
N ASP A 195 -15.85 -6.36 -18.74
CA ASP A 195 -17.31 -6.21 -18.71
C ASP A 195 -18.02 -6.89 -19.90
N GLY A 196 -17.58 -8.10 -20.24
CA GLY A 196 -18.10 -8.88 -21.37
C GLY A 196 -17.50 -8.51 -22.73
N ARG A 197 -16.67 -7.48 -22.81
CA ARG A 197 -15.98 -7.07 -24.04
C ARG A 197 -14.65 -7.80 -24.17
N LEU A 198 -14.57 -8.66 -25.17
CA LEU A 198 -13.39 -9.46 -25.44
C LEU A 198 -12.43 -8.74 -26.39
N ILE A 199 -11.28 -8.33 -25.88
CA ILE A 199 -10.14 -7.82 -26.63
C ILE A 199 -9.18 -8.98 -26.91
N LYS A 200 -8.82 -9.19 -28.19
CA LYS A 200 -7.83 -10.20 -28.61
C LYS A 200 -6.72 -9.51 -29.39
N GLY A 201 -5.47 -9.81 -29.05
CA GLY A 201 -4.34 -9.25 -29.77
C GLY A 201 -3.01 -9.62 -29.15
N ARG A 202 -1.92 -9.12 -29.75
CA ARG A 202 -0.62 -9.09 -29.07
C ARG A 202 -0.53 -7.81 -28.26
N VAL A 203 -0.21 -7.96 -26.99
CA VAL A 203 0.03 -6.84 -26.07
C VAL A 203 1.43 -6.96 -25.49
N LEU A 204 2.09 -5.83 -25.28
CA LEU A 204 3.39 -5.79 -24.59
C LEU A 204 3.20 -5.96 -23.08
N MET A 205 2.21 -5.24 -22.54
CA MET A 205 1.80 -5.33 -21.15
C MET A 205 0.33 -5.00 -20.99
N VAL A 206 -0.23 -5.43 -19.86
CA VAL A 206 -1.52 -4.99 -19.34
C VAL A 206 -1.26 -4.46 -17.94
N VAL A 207 -1.79 -3.27 -17.63
CA VAL A 207 -1.74 -2.68 -16.29
C VAL A 207 -3.18 -2.41 -15.86
N ILE A 208 -3.55 -2.93 -14.70
CA ILE A 208 -4.84 -2.71 -14.06
C ILE A 208 -4.52 -1.92 -12.80
N GLY A 209 -5.02 -0.69 -12.71
CA GLY A 209 -4.67 0.22 -11.61
C GLY A 209 -5.91 0.70 -10.86
N ASN A 210 -5.86 0.58 -9.54
CA ASN A 210 -6.82 1.15 -8.60
C ASN A 210 -6.35 2.54 -8.11
N SER A 211 -5.03 2.79 -8.11
CA SER A 211 -4.43 4.11 -7.88
C SER A 211 -4.04 4.79 -9.18
N LYS A 212 -3.79 6.11 -9.16
CA LYS A 212 -3.35 6.88 -10.34
C LYS A 212 -1.86 6.74 -10.62
N LEU A 213 -1.04 6.73 -9.57
CA LEU A 213 0.42 6.77 -9.68
C LEU A 213 1.01 5.38 -9.89
N TYR A 214 1.63 5.19 -11.04
CA TYR A 214 2.53 4.09 -11.36
C TYR A 214 3.96 4.44 -10.94
N GLY A 215 4.56 3.59 -10.10
CA GLY A 215 5.91 3.79 -9.55
C GLY A 215 6.07 5.05 -8.69
N GLY A 216 4.98 5.77 -8.38
CA GLY A 216 4.97 6.97 -7.52
C GLY A 216 5.19 8.30 -8.25
N PHE A 217 5.29 8.31 -9.57
CA PHE A 217 5.60 9.54 -10.35
C PHE A 217 4.88 9.62 -11.69
N LEU A 218 4.56 8.49 -12.34
CA LEU A 218 3.89 8.48 -13.62
C LEU A 218 2.40 8.22 -13.42
N GLN A 219 1.54 9.03 -14.00
CA GLN A 219 0.11 8.72 -14.05
C GLN A 219 -0.17 7.85 -15.28
N ILE A 220 -0.50 6.58 -15.06
CA ILE A 220 -0.92 5.68 -16.15
C ILE A 220 -2.45 5.63 -16.18
N THR A 221 -3.06 5.48 -15.01
CA THR A 221 -4.50 5.37 -14.77
C THR A 221 -5.07 6.70 -14.29
N HIS A 222 -5.08 7.71 -15.17
CA HIS A 222 -5.44 9.10 -14.85
C HIS A 222 -6.82 9.26 -14.18
N HIS A 223 -7.76 8.40 -14.54
CA HIS A 223 -9.15 8.44 -14.07
C HIS A 223 -9.41 7.48 -12.91
N ALA A 224 -8.42 6.73 -12.43
CA ALA A 224 -8.62 5.83 -11.30
C ALA A 224 -9.12 6.60 -10.07
N ASN A 225 -10.11 6.03 -9.40
CA ASN A 225 -10.64 6.52 -8.15
C ASN A 225 -10.69 5.33 -7.20
N LEU A 226 -10.26 5.53 -5.96
CA LEU A 226 -10.12 4.45 -4.99
C LEU A 226 -11.47 4.03 -4.37
N THR A 227 -12.58 4.65 -4.78
CA THR A 227 -13.89 4.52 -4.12
C THR A 227 -15.08 4.49 -5.09
N ASP A 228 -14.84 4.31 -6.39
CA ASP A 228 -15.91 4.31 -7.40
C ASP A 228 -16.45 2.91 -7.76
N GLY A 229 -15.86 1.85 -7.20
CA GLY A 229 -16.27 0.46 -7.37
C GLY A 229 -15.87 -0.17 -8.70
N LEU A 230 -14.85 0.37 -9.40
CA LEU A 230 -14.41 -0.06 -10.73
C LEU A 230 -13.02 -0.72 -10.76
#